data_AF-A0A8H4U9K5-F1
#
_entry.id   AF-A0A8H4U9K5-F1
#
_cell.length_a   1.000
_cell.length_b   1.000
_cell.length_c   1.000
_cell.angle_alpha   90.00
_cell.angle_beta   90.00
_cell.angle_gamma   90.00
#
_symmetry.space_group_name_H-M   'P 1'
#
loop_
_entity.id
_entity.type
_entity.pdbx_description
1 polymer ?
#
loop_
_entity_poly.entity_id
_entity_poly.type
_entity_poly.pdbx_seq_one_letter_code
_entity_poly.pdbx_strand_id
1 'polypeptide(L)'
;MPRYMLLIKASAEAEDPNAAKPETIEEMTTFSEQLHAAGVLLAVDGLSPTSDGYRVTYSKDGPAQVIKGPFDVEKEDHVCGWWILKTKDGEEAVSWAKKIPFKEGEVVVRRIAGFEDFGDAVTEDVREREKKLTEGIEKRNQEQK
;
A
#
# COMPACT_ATOMS: atom_id res chain seq x y z
N MET A 1 -4.99 -1.84 -17.95
CA MET A 1 -3.70 -1.40 -17.38
C MET A 1 -3.57 -2.01 -15.99
N PRO A 2 -2.49 -2.74 -15.71
CA PRO A 2 -2.21 -3.32 -14.40
C PRO A 2 -2.11 -2.26 -13.31
N ARG A 3 -2.28 -2.71 -12.06
CA ARG A 3 -2.09 -1.88 -10.87
C ARG A 3 -0.82 -2.34 -10.15
N TYR A 4 -0.04 -1.38 -9.66
CA TYR A 4 1.16 -1.62 -8.89
C TYR A 4 1.08 -0.90 -7.57
N MET A 5 1.51 -1.56 -6.50
CA MET A 5 1.68 -0.96 -5.19
C MET A 5 3.17 -0.66 -4.99
N LEU A 6 3.44 0.56 -4.53
CA LEU A 6 4.76 1.01 -4.09
C LEU A 6 4.70 1.00 -2.56
N LEU A 7 5.41 0.07 -1.94
CA LEU A 7 5.43 -0.14 -0.49
C LEU A 7 6.70 0.48 0.09
N ILE A 8 6.56 1.50 0.93
CA ILE A 8 7.68 2.25 1.50
C ILE A 8 8.12 1.55 2.78
N LYS A 9 9.37 1.09 2.86
CA LYS A 9 9.89 0.46 4.07
C LYS A 9 9.99 1.48 5.22
N ALA A 10 9.53 1.08 6.40
CA ALA A 10 9.64 1.88 7.61
C ALA A 10 11.10 2.03 8.05
N SER A 11 11.44 3.20 8.59
CA SER A 11 12.72 3.51 9.21
C SER A 11 12.49 3.92 10.67
N ALA A 12 13.56 4.01 11.47
CA ALA A 12 13.47 4.57 12.82
C ALA A 12 12.90 6.00 12.84
N GLU A 13 13.16 6.79 11.79
CA GLU A 13 12.58 8.13 11.61
C GLU A 13 11.06 8.07 11.40
N ALA A 14 10.57 7.09 10.63
CA ALA A 14 9.13 6.91 10.40
C ALA A 14 8.35 6.49 11.67
N GLU A 15 9.04 5.92 12.67
CA GLU A 15 8.44 5.56 13.97
C GLU A 15 8.32 6.75 14.93
N ASP A 16 8.99 7.87 14.66
CA ASP A 16 8.83 9.10 15.43
C ASP A 16 7.75 9.99 14.78
N PRO A 17 6.58 10.16 15.42
CA PRO A 17 5.49 10.98 14.87
C PRO A 17 5.86 12.46 14.72
N ASN A 18 6.98 12.91 15.29
CA ASN A 18 7.46 14.30 15.20
C ASN A 18 8.65 14.47 14.25
N ALA A 19 9.16 13.40 13.64
CA ALA A 19 10.34 13.49 12.79
C ALA A 19 10.06 14.11 11.41
N ALA A 20 8.80 14.03 10.94
CA ALA A 20 8.40 14.59 9.66
C ALA A 20 8.60 16.12 9.63
N LYS A 21 9.45 16.58 8.71
CA LYS A 21 9.70 18.00 8.47
C LYS A 21 8.74 18.55 7.42
N PRO A 22 8.30 19.82 7.51
CA PRO A 22 7.41 20.42 6.51
C PRO A 22 7.90 20.26 5.07
N GLU A 23 9.21 20.39 4.84
CA GLU A 23 9.82 20.25 3.52
C GLU A 23 9.66 18.83 2.96
N THR A 24 9.83 17.80 3.80
CA THR A 24 9.64 16.41 3.40
C THR A 24 8.18 16.13 3.04
N ILE A 25 7.24 16.69 3.81
CA ILE A 25 5.81 16.57 3.49
C ILE A 25 5.49 17.24 2.15
N GLU A 26 5.99 18.46 1.92
CA GLU A 26 5.80 19.20 0.66
C GLU A 26 6.35 18.45 -0.55
N GLU A 27 7.55 17.85 -0.44
CA GLU A 27 8.16 17.05 -1.50
C GLU A 27 7.30 15.80 -1.83
N MET A 28 6.79 15.09 -0.80
CA MET A 28 5.91 13.93 -1.00
C MET A 28 4.55 14.31 -1.59
N THR A 29 3.99 15.44 -1.16
CA THR A 29 2.76 15.99 -1.74
C THR A 29 2.97 16.35 -3.21
N THR A 30 4.03 17.07 -3.54
CA THR A 30 4.38 17.45 -4.91
C THR A 30 4.53 16.21 -5.80
N PHE A 31 5.18 15.16 -5.32
CA PHE A 31 5.30 13.90 -6.05
C PHE A 31 3.92 13.26 -6.31
N SER A 32 3.04 13.25 -5.32
CA SER A 32 1.69 12.71 -5.46
C SER A 32 0.85 13.51 -6.46
N GLU A 33 1.00 14.84 -6.48
CA GLU A 33 0.37 15.72 -7.49
C GLU A 33 0.86 15.41 -8.90
N GLN A 34 2.16 15.13 -9.09
CA GLN A 34 2.69 14.72 -10.40
C GLN A 34 2.08 13.39 -10.86
N LEU A 35 1.96 12.41 -9.96
CA LEU A 35 1.31 11.13 -10.27
C LEU A 35 -0.18 11.31 -10.61
N HIS A 36 -0.86 12.21 -9.90
CA HIS A 36 -2.26 12.54 -10.16
C HIS A 36 -2.43 13.23 -11.52
N ALA A 37 -1.62 14.25 -11.82
CA ALA A 37 -1.64 14.97 -13.08
C ALA A 37 -1.33 14.05 -14.28
N ALA A 38 -0.48 13.05 -14.09
CA ALA A 38 -0.20 12.01 -15.09
C ALA A 38 -1.32 10.97 -15.23
N GLY A 39 -2.35 11.01 -14.37
CA GLY A 39 -3.48 10.07 -14.40
C GLY A 39 -3.14 8.65 -13.94
N VAL A 40 -1.99 8.45 -13.28
CA VAL A 40 -1.53 7.13 -12.83
C VAL A 40 -1.84 6.86 -11.37
N LEU A 41 -2.09 7.88 -10.55
CA LEU A 41 -2.39 7.71 -9.13
C LEU A 41 -3.81 7.18 -8.91
N LEU A 42 -3.95 6.04 -8.23
CA LEU A 42 -5.25 5.50 -7.78
C LEU A 42 -5.54 5.80 -6.31
N ALA A 43 -4.53 5.66 -5.45
CA ALA A 43 -4.63 5.92 -4.02
C ALA A 43 -3.23 6.08 -3.41
N VAL A 44 -3.15 6.77 -2.27
CA VAL A 44 -1.92 6.98 -1.49
C VAL A 44 -2.30 7.25 -0.06
N ASP A 45 -1.57 6.67 0.88
CA ASP A 45 -1.64 7.03 2.30
C ASP A 45 -0.31 6.77 3.01
N GLY A 46 -0.05 7.56 4.06
CA GLY A 46 0.95 7.24 5.08
C GLY A 46 0.35 6.32 6.15
N LEU A 47 1.19 5.55 6.82
CA LEU A 47 0.81 4.73 7.97
C LEU A 47 1.35 5.35 9.25
N SER A 48 0.57 5.31 10.33
CA SER A 48 1.02 5.70 11.66
C SER A 48 2.20 4.81 12.12
N PRO A 49 3.03 5.29 13.07
CA PRO A 49 4.06 4.47 13.70
C PRO A 49 3.52 3.12 14.20
N THR A 50 4.34 2.08 14.17
CA THR A 50 3.94 0.74 14.62
C THR A 50 3.54 0.67 16.10
N SER A 51 3.84 1.69 16.90
CA SER A 51 3.31 1.84 18.27
C SER A 51 1.76 1.90 18.33
N ASP A 52 1.10 2.31 17.24
CA ASP A 52 -0.35 2.23 17.03
C ASP A 52 -0.77 1.01 16.16
N GLY A 53 0.15 0.07 15.97
CA GLY A 53 -0.04 -1.12 15.16
C GLY A 53 -0.37 -2.38 15.97
N TYR A 54 -0.98 -3.34 15.29
CA TYR A 54 -1.26 -4.68 15.79
C TYR A 54 -0.83 -5.73 14.77
N ARG A 55 -0.16 -6.78 15.23
CA ARG A 55 0.18 -7.96 14.44
C ARG A 55 -0.70 -9.11 14.89
N VAL A 56 -1.35 -9.75 13.92
CA VAL A 56 -2.13 -10.96 14.16
C VAL A 56 -1.39 -12.15 13.56
N THR A 57 -1.04 -13.13 14.39
CA THR A 57 -0.38 -14.37 13.95
C THR A 57 -1.35 -15.55 14.06
N TYR A 58 -1.20 -16.51 13.16
CA TYR A 58 -2.08 -17.67 13.04
C TYR A 58 -1.25 -18.95 13.19
N SER A 59 -1.81 -19.95 13.85
CA SER A 59 -1.25 -21.29 13.93
C SER A 59 -2.30 -22.31 13.48
N LYS A 60 -1.85 -23.50 13.07
CA LYS A 60 -2.73 -24.53 12.50
C LYS A 60 -3.83 -24.97 13.47
N ASP A 61 -3.50 -25.08 14.76
CA ASP A 61 -4.33 -25.73 15.77
C ASP A 61 -4.70 -24.79 16.92
N GLY A 62 -4.62 -23.47 16.72
CA GLY A 62 -4.85 -22.49 17.78
C GLY A 62 -5.58 -21.23 17.33
N PRO A 63 -6.11 -20.44 18.28
CA PRO A 63 -6.70 -19.16 17.97
C PRO A 63 -5.63 -18.19 17.44
N ALA A 64 -6.08 -17.19 16.68
CA ALA A 64 -5.23 -16.09 16.28
C ALA A 64 -4.66 -15.37 17.52
N GLN A 65 -3.37 -15.05 17.50
CA GLN A 65 -2.72 -14.28 18.56
C GLN A 65 -2.54 -12.84 18.10
N VAL A 66 -2.76 -11.90 19.03
CA VAL A 66 -2.63 -10.47 18.75
C VAL A 66 -1.46 -9.91 19.56
N ILE A 67 -0.54 -9.25 18.87
CA ILE A 67 0.62 -8.59 19.45
C ILE A 67 0.50 -7.10 19.14
N LYS A 68 0.44 -6.27 20.18
CA LYS A 68 0.51 -4.81 20.02
C LYS A 68 1.97 -4.39 19.79
N GLY A 69 2.20 -3.40 18.93
CA GLY A 69 3.52 -2.80 18.75
C GLY A 69 3.99 -1.98 19.97
N PRO A 70 5.12 -1.26 19.85
CA PRO A 70 5.89 -1.06 18.61
C PRO A 70 6.62 -2.32 18.14
N PHE A 71 6.93 -2.36 16.84
CA PHE A 71 7.74 -3.41 16.23
C PHE A 71 9.14 -2.90 15.90
N ASP A 72 10.10 -3.82 15.80
CA ASP A 72 11.49 -3.49 15.45
C ASP A 72 11.60 -3.29 13.93
N VAL A 73 11.39 -2.06 13.46
CA VAL A 73 11.41 -1.71 12.02
C VAL A 73 12.81 -1.81 11.39
N GLU A 74 13.88 -1.91 12.18
CA GLU A 74 15.23 -2.10 11.65
C GLU A 74 15.51 -3.59 11.33
N LYS A 75 14.87 -4.50 12.07
CA LYS A 75 15.02 -5.96 11.88
C LYS A 75 13.86 -6.61 11.13
N GLU A 76 12.74 -5.92 11.02
CA GLU A 76 11.53 -6.42 10.40
C GLU A 76 11.08 -5.51 9.25
N ASP A 77 10.56 -6.11 8.18
CA ASP A 77 10.13 -5.38 6.97
C ASP A 77 8.74 -4.74 7.14
N HIS A 78 8.63 -3.77 8.04
CA HIS A 78 7.42 -2.94 8.17
C HIS A 78 7.34 -1.89 7.07
N VAL A 79 6.12 -1.44 6.78
CA VAL A 79 5.83 -0.41 5.79
C VAL A 79 5.31 0.83 6.51
N CYS A 80 5.74 2.02 6.12
CA CYS A 80 5.29 3.29 6.69
C CYS A 80 4.41 4.13 5.75
N GLY A 81 4.18 3.66 4.53
CA GLY A 81 3.31 4.33 3.57
C GLY A 81 3.29 3.61 2.23
N TRP A 82 2.36 4.03 1.37
CA TRP A 82 2.19 3.36 0.09
C TRP A 82 1.53 4.26 -0.97
N TRP A 83 1.80 3.95 -2.24
CA TRP A 83 1.01 4.41 -3.39
C TRP A 83 0.44 3.20 -4.14
N ILE A 84 -0.75 3.35 -4.72
CA ILE A 84 -1.27 2.45 -5.75
C ILE A 84 -1.30 3.22 -7.07
N LEU A 85 -0.57 2.71 -8.05
CA LEU A 85 -0.47 3.27 -9.39
C LEU A 85 -1.16 2.37 -10.42
N LYS A 86 -1.73 2.97 -11.46
CA LYS A 86 -2.21 2.29 -12.66
C LYS A 86 -1.28 2.65 -13.83
N THR A 87 -0.41 1.72 -14.18
CA THR A 87 0.62 1.91 -15.22
C THR A 87 0.44 0.89 -16.34
N LYS A 88 1.14 1.07 -17.46
CA LYS A 88 1.20 0.12 -18.57
C LYS A 88 1.79 -1.22 -18.14
N ASP A 89 2.88 -1.18 -17.38
CA ASP A 89 3.65 -2.33 -16.94
C ASP A 89 4.45 -2.00 -15.67
N GLY A 90 5.27 -2.95 -15.22
CA GLY A 90 6.10 -2.81 -14.02
C GLY A 90 7.29 -1.89 -14.22
N GLU A 91 7.82 -1.78 -15.42
CA GLU A 91 8.94 -0.88 -15.71
C GLU A 91 8.50 0.58 -15.59
N GLU A 92 7.31 0.90 -16.08
CA GLU A 92 6.71 2.22 -15.87
C GLU A 92 6.49 2.49 -14.38
N ALA A 93 5.96 1.54 -13.61
CA ALA A 93 5.80 1.70 -12.16
C ALA A 93 7.14 1.95 -11.44
N VAL A 94 8.19 1.22 -11.82
CA VAL A 94 9.55 1.44 -11.31
C VAL A 94 10.08 2.81 -11.72
N SER A 95 9.78 3.29 -12.93
CA SER A 95 10.17 4.63 -13.38
C SER A 95 9.57 5.74 -12.52
N TRP A 96 8.34 5.54 -12.01
CA TRP A 96 7.71 6.44 -11.04
C TRP A 96 8.32 6.30 -9.65
N ALA A 97 8.57 5.08 -9.17
CA ALA A 97 9.21 4.84 -7.88
C ALA A 97 10.60 5.50 -7.76
N LYS A 98 11.36 5.54 -8.86
CA LYS A 98 12.67 6.24 -8.93
C LYS A 98 12.60 7.76 -8.77
N LYS A 99 11.41 8.35 -8.88
CA LYS A 99 11.19 9.81 -8.73
C LYS A 99 10.71 10.18 -7.32
N ILE A 100 10.50 9.21 -6.43
CA ILE A 100 10.14 9.50 -5.05
C ILE A 100 11.29 10.31 -4.42
N PRO A 101 11.02 11.42 -3.71
CA PRO A 101 12.06 12.29 -3.16
C PRO A 101 12.77 11.72 -1.91
N PHE A 102 13.12 10.43 -1.93
CA PHE A 102 13.89 9.79 -0.87
C PHE A 102 15.40 9.86 -1.16
N LYS A 103 16.18 10.19 -0.13
CA LYS A 103 17.66 10.16 -0.18
C LYS A 103 18.22 8.77 0.13
N GLU A 104 17.51 8.02 0.96
CA GLU A 104 17.85 6.67 1.40
C GLU A 104 16.57 5.87 1.68
N GLY A 105 16.70 4.55 1.85
CA GLY A 105 15.59 3.65 2.11
C GLY A 105 15.29 2.69 0.96
N GLU A 106 14.16 2.01 1.06
CA GLU A 106 13.73 0.98 0.11
C GLU A 106 12.25 1.12 -0.21
N VAL A 107 11.91 0.95 -1.50
CA VAL A 107 10.53 0.87 -1.98
C VAL A 107 10.34 -0.43 -2.75
N VAL A 108 9.42 -1.25 -2.28
CA VAL A 108 9.05 -2.50 -2.93
C VAL A 108 7.93 -2.22 -3.92
N VAL A 109 8.20 -2.42 -5.22
CA VAL A 109 7.21 -2.27 -6.30
C VAL A 109 6.64 -3.64 -6.64
N ARG A 110 5.33 -3.84 -6.44
CA ARG A 110 4.65 -5.12 -6.72
C ARG A 110 3.34 -4.94 -7.46
N ARG A 111 3.07 -5.81 -8.43
CA ARG A 111 1.77 -5.85 -9.11
C ARG A 111 0.70 -6.31 -8.12
N ILE A 112 -0.42 -5.59 -8.10
CA ILE A 112 -1.65 -6.05 -7.44
C ILE A 112 -2.28 -7.09 -8.36
N ALA A 113 -2.40 -8.33 -7.87
CA ALA A 113 -3.01 -9.42 -8.61
C ALA A 113 -4.50 -9.13 -8.89
N GLY A 114 -4.94 -9.48 -10.09
CA GLY A 114 -6.34 -9.57 -10.45
C GLY A 114 -6.85 -11.01 -10.28
N PHE A 115 -8.17 -11.19 -10.37
CA PHE A 115 -8.78 -12.52 -10.27
C PHE A 115 -8.37 -13.44 -11.41
N GLU A 116 -8.13 -12.87 -12.58
CA GLU A 116 -7.59 -13.57 -13.74
C GLU A 116 -6.24 -14.26 -13.48
N ASP A 117 -5.46 -13.77 -12.51
CA ASP A 117 -4.14 -14.34 -12.18
C ASP A 117 -4.25 -15.69 -11.44
N PHE A 118 -5.42 -16.02 -10.90
CA PHE A 118 -5.65 -17.24 -10.12
C PHE A 118 -6.29 -18.38 -10.94
N GLY A 119 -6.63 -18.12 -12.22
CA GLY A 119 -7.14 -19.13 -13.15
C GLY A 119 -8.30 -19.96 -12.58
N ASP A 120 -8.19 -21.28 -12.71
CA ASP A 120 -9.23 -22.24 -12.32
C ASP A 120 -9.43 -22.35 -10.79
N ALA A 121 -8.54 -21.78 -9.98
CA ALA A 121 -8.73 -21.73 -8.53
C ALA A 121 -9.90 -20.81 -8.14
N VAL A 122 -10.31 -19.90 -9.04
CA VAL A 122 -11.47 -19.02 -8.85
C VAL A 122 -12.68 -19.68 -9.49
N THR A 123 -13.47 -20.38 -8.68
CA THR A 123 -14.75 -20.93 -9.13
C THR A 123 -15.72 -19.81 -9.53
N GLU A 124 -16.72 -20.14 -10.35
CA GLU A 124 -17.73 -19.17 -10.80
C GLU A 124 -18.47 -18.52 -9.62
N ASP A 125 -18.84 -19.32 -8.62
CA ASP A 125 -19.47 -18.83 -7.39
C ASP A 125 -18.60 -17.85 -6.60
N VAL A 126 -17.27 -17.99 -6.64
CA VAL A 126 -16.34 -17.04 -6.02
C VAL A 126 -16.30 -15.75 -6.84
N ARG A 127 -16.24 -15.86 -8.16
CA ARG A 127 -16.23 -14.73 -9.10
C ARG A 127 -17.49 -13.86 -8.96
N GLU A 128 -18.67 -14.46 -8.88
CA GLU A 128 -19.92 -13.72 -8.70
C GLU A 128 -19.99 -12.98 -7.36
N ARG A 129 -19.56 -13.63 -6.27
CA ARG A 129 -19.58 -13.03 -4.93
C ARG A 129 -18.60 -11.88 -4.81
N GLU A 130 -17.42 -12.00 -5.41
CA GLU A 130 -16.47 -10.90 -5.41
C GLU A 130 -16.96 -9.73 -6.25
N LYS A 131 -17.52 -9.97 -7.44
CA LYS A 131 -18.08 -8.89 -8.26
C LYS A 131 -19.11 -8.07 -7.47
N LYS A 132 -20.02 -8.76 -6.78
CA LYS A 132 -21.01 -8.12 -5.89
C LYS A 132 -20.36 -7.34 -4.74
N LEU A 133 -19.27 -7.86 -4.17
CA LEU A 133 -18.52 -7.20 -3.11
C LEU A 133 -17.88 -5.89 -3.62
N THR A 134 -17.20 -5.94 -4.76
CA THR A 134 -16.52 -4.79 -5.37
C THR A 134 -17.51 -3.71 -5.79
N GLU A 135 -18.61 -4.07 -6.46
CA GLU A 135 -19.70 -3.14 -6.80
C GLU A 135 -20.31 -2.49 -5.54
N GLY A 136 -20.49 -3.29 -4.47
CA GLY A 136 -20.99 -2.78 -3.19
C GLY A 136 -20.02 -1.83 -2.48
N ILE A 137 -18.71 -2.05 -2.59
CA ILE A 137 -17.68 -1.14 -2.06
C ILE A 137 -17.68 0.18 -2.86
N GLU A 138 -17.70 0.09 -4.19
CA GLU A 138 -17.71 1.28 -5.06
C GLU A 138 -18.93 2.15 -4.81
N LYS A 139 -20.12 1.55 -4.73
CA LYS A 139 -21.36 2.27 -4.44
C LYS A 139 -21.29 2.98 -3.08
N ARG A 140 -20.83 2.30 -2.04
CA ARG A 140 -20.67 2.89 -0.70
C ARG A 140 -19.70 4.07 -0.70
N ASN A 141 -18.60 3.96 -1.43
CA ASN A 141 -17.60 5.03 -1.53
C ASN A 141 -18.13 6.25 -2.30
N GLN A 142 -19.10 6.07 -3.21
CA GLN A 142 -19.79 7.17 -3.88
C GLN A 142 -20.81 7.86 -2.97
N GLU A 143 -21.47 7.10 -2.08
CA GLU A 143 -22.45 7.63 -1.12
C GLU A 143 -21.82 8.38 0.07
N GLN A 144 -20.54 8.13 0.36
CA GLN A 144 -19.78 8.76 1.44
C GLN A 144 -18.95 9.99 1.02
N LYS A 145 -18.93 10.31 -0.27
CA LYS A 145 -18.28 11.52 -0.83
C LYS A 145 -19.30 12.64 -1.01
#